data_AF-A0A1U7T3N1-F1
#
_entry.id   AF-A0A1U7T3N1-F1
#
_cell.length_a   1.000
_cell.length_b   1.000
_cell.length_c   1.000
_cell.angle_alpha   90.00
_cell.angle_beta   90.00
_cell.angle_gamma   90.00
#
_symmetry.space_group_name_H-M   'P 1'
#
loop_
_entity.id
_entity.type
_entity.pdbx_description
1 polymer ?
#
loop_
_entity_poly.entity_id
_entity_poly.type
_entity_poly.pdbx_seq_one_letter_code
_entity_poly.pdbx_strand_id
1 'polypeptide(L)'
;MLRLQNKEQADSVLSGVTKSLSNYPFDFQGARIITGQEEGAYGWITINYLLGKFTQKLSWLSLIQRKSDNQETFGALDLGGASTQITFVPQNQTIESPDNALQFRLYGKDYSVYTHSFLCYGKDQALLQKLAKDIQVARNGTFKDPCFHPGYKKVMNVSVLYKTPCTKRFKTTLPLQQFEIQGSGDYQQCRASILELFNTSECPYSRCAFNGIFLPPLQGDFRAFSAFYFVMNFLNVTSEKVSSLEKVIEMVENFCSRPWQEIKTSFARVKERYLSEYCFSGTYILALLLEGYHFTADSWEHIQFIGKIQDSDAGWTLGYMLNLTNMIPAEQPLSAPLSHATYVFLMVLFSLILVAAVVIGLLLFHKPSYFWKEMV
;
A
#
# COMPACT_ATOMS: atom_id res chain seq x y z
N MET A 1 -15.80 -1.98 8.58
CA MET A 1 -16.58 -3.23 8.45
C MET A 1 -17.27 -3.67 9.74
N LEU A 2 -16.54 -3.94 10.83
CA LEU A 2 -17.08 -4.54 12.06
C LEU A 2 -18.29 -3.77 12.64
N ARG A 3 -18.15 -2.45 12.82
CA ARG A 3 -19.26 -1.59 13.29
C ARG A 3 -20.48 -1.56 12.36
N LEU A 4 -20.28 -1.72 11.06
CA LEU A 4 -21.37 -1.72 10.06
C LEU A 4 -22.16 -3.03 10.07
N GLN A 5 -21.54 -4.14 10.48
CA GLN A 5 -22.23 -5.42 10.63
C GLN A 5 -23.12 -5.41 11.87
N ASN A 6 -22.55 -5.08 13.04
CA ASN A 6 -23.28 -4.95 14.29
C ASN A 6 -22.45 -4.14 15.28
N LYS A 7 -22.92 -2.94 15.64
CA LYS A 7 -22.20 -2.03 16.54
C LYS A 7 -22.02 -2.61 17.94
N GLU A 8 -23.08 -3.16 18.53
CA GLU A 8 -23.04 -3.74 19.88
C GLU A 8 -22.09 -4.94 19.97
N GLN A 9 -22.11 -5.82 18.96
CA GLN A 9 -21.18 -6.95 18.90
C GLN A 9 -19.74 -6.46 18.69
N ALA A 10 -19.51 -5.45 17.86
CA ALA A 10 -18.19 -4.87 17.68
C ALA A 10 -17.66 -4.28 19.00
N ASP A 11 -18.48 -3.55 19.74
CA ASP A 11 -18.11 -2.95 21.03
C ASP A 11 -17.89 -4.04 22.11
N SER A 12 -18.69 -5.11 22.10
CA SER A 12 -18.50 -6.28 22.97
C SER A 12 -17.18 -7.02 22.67
N VAL A 13 -16.85 -7.23 21.40
CA VAL A 13 -15.56 -7.81 20.99
C VAL A 13 -14.39 -6.93 21.41
N LEU A 14 -14.46 -5.61 21.16
CA LEU A 14 -13.41 -4.68 21.59
C LEU A 14 -13.26 -4.66 23.11
N SER A 15 -14.35 -4.73 23.87
CA SER A 15 -14.32 -4.83 25.34
C SER A 15 -13.63 -6.12 25.81
N GLY A 16 -13.92 -7.25 25.16
CA GLY A 16 -13.24 -8.52 25.43
C GLY A 16 -11.75 -8.47 25.11
N VAL A 17 -11.37 -7.86 23.99
CA VAL A 17 -9.96 -7.64 23.62
C VAL A 17 -9.26 -6.76 24.64
N THR A 18 -9.83 -5.62 25.00
CA THR A 18 -9.31 -4.71 26.04
C THR A 18 -9.10 -5.46 27.34
N LYS A 19 -10.12 -6.18 27.84
CA LYS A 19 -10.01 -6.97 29.07
C LYS A 19 -8.88 -7.99 29.01
N SER A 20 -8.69 -8.65 27.87
CA SER A 20 -7.63 -9.64 27.70
C SER A 20 -6.24 -8.99 27.67
N LEU A 21 -6.06 -7.96 26.85
CA LEU A 21 -4.76 -7.31 26.64
C LEU A 21 -4.29 -6.51 27.87
N SER A 22 -5.21 -5.92 28.63
CA SER A 22 -4.89 -5.24 29.89
C SER A 22 -4.36 -6.17 30.99
N ASN A 23 -4.49 -7.49 30.85
CA ASN A 23 -3.95 -8.45 31.82
C ASN A 23 -2.47 -8.84 31.57
N TYR A 24 -1.89 -8.42 30.44
CA TYR A 24 -0.49 -8.67 30.14
C TYR A 24 0.41 -7.56 30.71
N PRO A 25 1.70 -7.84 30.99
CA PRO A 25 2.62 -6.86 31.58
C PRO A 25 3.16 -5.83 30.56
N PHE A 26 2.37 -5.50 29.53
CA PHE A 26 2.70 -4.47 28.56
C PHE A 26 1.91 -3.19 28.85
N ASP A 27 2.45 -2.05 28.42
CA ASP A 27 1.73 -0.77 28.48
C ASP A 27 0.63 -0.74 27.41
N PHE A 28 -0.58 -1.18 27.78
CA PHE A 28 -1.70 -1.29 26.86
C PHE A 28 -2.32 0.08 26.56
N GLN A 29 -2.13 0.54 25.32
CA GLN A 29 -2.57 1.86 24.84
C GLN A 29 -4.00 1.88 24.23
N GLY A 30 -4.75 0.78 24.36
CA GLY A 30 -6.15 0.70 23.90
C GLY A 30 -6.38 -0.18 22.67
N ALA A 31 -7.65 -0.51 22.42
CA ALA A 31 -8.09 -1.27 21.25
C ALA A 31 -9.20 -0.50 20.53
N ARG A 32 -8.99 -0.20 19.25
CA ARG A 32 -9.96 0.55 18.43
C ARG A 32 -10.02 0.03 17.00
N ILE A 33 -11.13 0.35 16.33
CA ILE A 33 -11.26 0.17 14.88
C ILE A 33 -10.72 1.45 14.22
N ILE A 34 -9.71 1.31 13.37
CA ILE A 34 -9.14 2.41 12.59
C ILE A 34 -10.06 2.78 11.41
N THR A 35 -9.99 4.02 10.95
CA THR A 35 -10.68 4.44 9.73
C THR A 35 -9.96 3.88 8.50
N GLY A 36 -10.64 3.84 7.35
CA GLY A 36 -10.02 3.41 6.10
C GLY A 36 -8.93 4.38 5.62
N GLN A 37 -9.08 5.67 5.91
CA GLN A 37 -8.06 6.68 5.62
C GLN A 37 -6.80 6.47 6.47
N GLU A 38 -6.97 6.16 7.76
CA GLU A 38 -5.86 5.81 8.66
C GLU A 38 -5.13 4.56 8.15
N GLU A 39 -5.86 3.51 7.78
CA GLU A 39 -5.27 2.27 7.24
C GLU A 39 -4.40 2.55 6.00
N GLY A 40 -4.93 3.28 5.01
CA GLY A 40 -4.17 3.65 3.81
C GLY A 40 -2.98 4.55 4.09
N ALA A 41 -3.16 5.60 4.90
CA ALA A 41 -2.10 6.54 5.24
C ALA A 41 -0.95 5.88 6.02
N TYR A 42 -1.25 5.04 7.01
CA TYR A 42 -0.22 4.34 7.76
C TYR A 42 0.50 3.28 6.92
N GLY A 43 -0.18 2.65 5.95
CA GLY A 43 0.46 1.81 4.94
C GLY A 43 1.46 2.58 4.09
N TRP A 44 1.06 3.76 3.60
CA TRP A 44 1.93 4.66 2.84
C TRP A 44 3.14 5.17 3.65
N ILE A 45 2.93 5.53 4.91
CA ILE A 45 4.02 5.90 5.83
C ILE A 45 5.00 4.74 5.99
N THR A 46 4.50 3.52 6.21
CA THR A 46 5.33 2.33 6.42
C THR A 46 6.28 2.07 5.26
N ILE A 47 5.77 2.01 4.03
CA ILE A 47 6.61 1.70 2.86
C ILE A 47 7.65 2.80 2.62
N ASN A 48 7.28 4.07 2.78
CA ASN A 48 8.17 5.19 2.52
C ASN A 48 9.21 5.37 3.64
N TYR A 49 8.85 5.05 4.88
CA TYR A 49 9.78 4.99 6.01
C TYR A 49 10.83 3.89 5.79
N LEU A 50 10.41 2.66 5.50
CA LEU A 50 11.31 1.52 5.29
C LEU A 50 12.22 1.70 4.06
N LEU A 51 11.75 2.43 3.04
CA LEU A 51 12.53 2.77 1.84
C LEU A 51 13.37 4.05 2.01
N GLY A 52 13.34 4.70 3.18
CA GLY A 52 14.13 5.89 3.49
C GLY A 52 13.75 7.13 2.68
N LYS A 53 12.51 7.21 2.19
CA LYS A 53 12.03 8.31 1.33
C LYS A 53 11.75 9.62 2.06
N PHE A 54 11.57 9.58 3.37
CA PHE A 54 11.33 10.79 4.16
C PHE A 54 12.60 11.54 4.59
N THR A 55 13.75 10.87 4.60
CA THR A 55 15.00 11.48 5.09
C THR A 55 15.89 11.91 3.92
N GLN A 56 16.28 13.18 3.91
CA GLN A 56 17.36 13.65 3.03
C GLN A 56 18.71 13.29 3.68
N LYS A 57 19.53 12.46 3.03
CA LYS A 57 20.92 12.29 3.47
C LYS A 57 21.69 13.57 3.13
N LEU A 58 21.72 14.53 4.07
CA LEU A 58 22.59 15.70 4.03
C LEU A 58 24.04 15.25 4.24
N SER A 59 24.67 14.69 3.21
CA SER A 59 26.13 14.60 3.15
C SER A 59 26.63 15.84 2.43
N TRP A 60 27.54 16.62 3.01
CA TRP A 60 28.26 17.71 2.34
C TRP A 60 28.89 17.35 0.98
N LEU A 61 29.11 16.06 0.69
CA LEU A 61 29.51 15.54 -0.63
C LEU A 61 28.35 15.48 -1.65
N SER A 62 27.09 15.64 -1.23
CA SER A 62 25.90 15.63 -2.09
C SER A 62 25.71 16.92 -2.90
N LEU A 63 26.51 17.96 -2.63
CA LEU A 63 26.57 19.18 -3.46
C LEU A 63 27.14 18.91 -4.87
N ILE A 64 27.86 17.79 -5.06
CA ILE A 64 28.55 17.49 -6.32
C ILE A 64 27.89 16.31 -7.07
N GLN A 65 27.03 15.52 -6.42
CA GLN A 65 26.38 14.38 -7.06
C GLN A 65 25.06 14.01 -6.37
N ARG A 66 23.93 14.31 -7.03
CA ARG A 66 22.86 13.33 -7.34
C ARG A 66 21.75 13.93 -8.19
N LYS A 67 21.92 13.76 -9.51
CA LYS A 67 20.80 13.62 -10.44
C LYS A 67 20.38 12.14 -10.40
N SER A 68 19.62 11.71 -9.38
CA SER A 68 19.14 10.31 -9.29
C SER A 68 18.09 10.14 -8.19
N ASP A 69 16.86 10.45 -8.58
CA ASP A 69 15.59 9.76 -8.33
C ASP A 69 14.47 10.81 -8.25
N ASN A 70 13.78 11.06 -9.36
CA ASN A 70 12.73 12.08 -9.46
C ASN A 70 11.48 11.73 -8.63
N GLN A 71 11.41 10.51 -8.06
CA GLN A 71 10.27 10.08 -7.26
C GLN A 71 10.48 10.35 -5.76
N GLU A 72 9.73 11.32 -5.25
CA GLU A 72 9.79 11.74 -3.85
C GLU A 72 9.26 10.66 -2.89
N THR A 73 8.15 10.00 -3.22
CA THR A 73 7.53 8.94 -2.41
C THR A 73 6.85 7.89 -3.29
N PHE A 74 6.77 6.65 -2.82
CA PHE A 74 6.00 5.58 -3.44
C PHE A 74 4.52 5.69 -3.08
N GLY A 75 3.64 5.33 -4.02
CA GLY A 75 2.25 5.05 -3.72
C GLY A 75 2.08 3.70 -3.01
N ALA A 76 1.02 3.54 -2.24
CA ALA A 76 0.67 2.34 -1.51
C ALA A 76 -0.66 1.77 -2.02
N LEU A 77 -0.66 0.47 -2.34
CA LEU A 77 -1.85 -0.30 -2.67
C LEU A 77 -1.98 -1.44 -1.66
N ASP A 78 -3.05 -1.42 -0.86
CA ASP A 78 -3.33 -2.45 0.15
C ASP A 78 -4.60 -3.20 -0.24
N LEU A 79 -4.57 -4.53 -0.22
CA LEU A 79 -5.75 -5.36 -0.45
C LEU A 79 -5.94 -6.31 0.72
N GLY A 80 -7.04 -6.11 1.44
CA GLY A 80 -7.51 -7.00 2.49
C GLY A 80 -8.65 -7.91 2.03
N GLY A 81 -9.23 -8.62 2.99
CA GLY A 81 -10.44 -9.41 2.77
C GLY A 81 -11.72 -8.57 2.63
N ALA A 82 -11.79 -7.41 3.31
CA ALA A 82 -12.99 -6.59 3.39
C ALA A 82 -12.91 -5.21 2.73
N SER A 83 -11.72 -4.66 2.54
CA SER A 83 -11.48 -3.39 1.86
C SER A 83 -10.20 -3.46 1.04
N THR A 84 -10.03 -2.45 0.20
CA THR A 84 -8.80 -2.17 -0.54
C THR A 84 -8.53 -0.67 -0.45
N GLN A 85 -7.26 -0.29 -0.41
CA GLN A 85 -6.81 1.08 -0.25
C GLN A 85 -5.84 1.47 -1.36
N ILE A 86 -5.90 2.73 -1.74
CA ILE A 86 -4.95 3.38 -2.64
C ILE A 86 -4.56 4.72 -2.02
N THR A 87 -3.25 4.94 -1.86
CA THR A 87 -2.70 6.12 -1.18
C THR A 87 -1.44 6.61 -1.87
N PHE A 88 -1.41 7.87 -2.31
CA PHE A 88 -0.23 8.45 -2.98
C PHE A 88 -0.27 9.98 -2.98
N VAL A 89 0.86 10.61 -3.30
CA VAL A 89 0.96 12.08 -3.47
C VAL A 89 0.76 12.41 -4.96
N PRO A 90 -0.32 13.11 -5.36
CA PRO A 90 -0.55 13.47 -6.75
C PRO A 90 0.37 14.63 -7.20
N GLN A 91 0.76 14.64 -8.48
CA GLN A 91 1.77 15.56 -9.03
C GLN A 91 1.46 17.06 -8.80
N ASN A 92 0.22 17.47 -9.03
CA ASN A 92 -0.19 18.87 -8.89
C ASN A 92 -0.75 19.20 -7.49
N GLN A 93 -0.73 18.22 -6.56
CA GLN A 93 -1.34 18.30 -5.23
C GLN A 93 -2.84 18.66 -5.22
N THR A 94 -3.46 18.79 -6.39
CA THR A 94 -4.89 19.03 -6.54
C THR A 94 -5.64 17.75 -6.23
N ILE A 95 -6.42 17.79 -5.14
CA ILE A 95 -7.35 16.74 -4.77
C ILE A 95 -8.74 17.36 -4.79
N GLU A 96 -9.56 16.99 -5.77
CA GLU A 96 -10.90 17.57 -5.96
C GLU A 96 -11.89 17.14 -4.88
N SER A 97 -11.61 16.03 -4.20
CA SER A 97 -12.38 15.54 -3.05
C SER A 97 -11.63 15.79 -1.74
N PRO A 98 -11.99 16.83 -0.95
CA PRO A 98 -11.34 17.13 0.32
C PRO A 98 -11.38 15.97 1.31
N ASP A 99 -12.46 15.17 1.28
CA ASP A 99 -12.63 13.96 2.10
C ASP A 99 -11.64 12.84 1.75
N ASN A 100 -10.87 12.97 0.66
CA ASN A 100 -9.81 12.03 0.30
C ASN A 100 -8.42 12.66 0.39
N ALA A 101 -8.30 13.90 0.86
CA ALA A 101 -7.05 14.59 1.09
C ALA A 101 -6.63 14.49 2.57
N LEU A 102 -5.38 14.09 2.82
CA LEU A 102 -4.73 14.21 4.12
C LEU A 102 -3.45 15.04 3.99
N GLN A 103 -3.25 15.96 4.93
CA GLN A 103 -2.04 16.77 5.00
C GLN A 103 -1.16 16.25 6.14
N PHE A 104 0.10 15.95 5.82
CA PHE A 104 1.09 15.54 6.80
C PHE A 104 2.32 16.43 6.72
N ARG A 105 2.93 16.73 7.87
CA ARG A 105 4.28 17.29 7.92
C ARG A 105 5.22 16.24 8.49
N LEU A 106 6.11 15.72 7.67
CA LEU A 106 7.04 14.64 8.03
C LEU A 106 8.46 15.06 7.68
N TYR A 107 9.36 15.05 8.66
CA TYR A 107 10.79 15.34 8.45
C TYR A 107 11.04 16.67 7.69
N GLY A 108 10.36 17.73 8.12
CA GLY A 108 10.50 19.10 7.61
C GLY A 108 9.77 19.39 6.31
N LYS A 109 8.99 18.43 5.79
CA LYS A 109 8.29 18.55 4.52
C LYS A 109 6.79 18.30 4.65
N ASP A 110 6.01 19.13 3.98
CA ASP A 110 4.56 18.98 3.86
C ASP A 110 4.21 18.04 2.70
N TYR A 111 3.26 17.14 2.94
CA TYR A 111 2.76 16.15 2.00
C TYR A 111 1.24 16.25 1.92
N SER A 112 0.74 16.59 0.73
CA SER A 112 -0.68 16.47 0.37
C SER A 112 -0.92 15.08 -0.21
N VAL A 113 -1.46 14.18 0.60
CA VAL A 113 -1.64 12.76 0.27
C VAL A 113 -3.10 12.49 -0.08
N TYR A 114 -3.33 11.94 -1.27
CA TYR A 114 -4.62 11.34 -1.62
C TYR A 114 -4.70 9.95 -0.97
N THR A 115 -5.83 9.65 -0.34
CA THR A 115 -6.09 8.34 0.24
C THR A 115 -7.57 7.99 0.16
N HIS A 116 -7.87 6.79 -0.30
CA HIS A 116 -9.23 6.26 -0.28
C HIS A 116 -9.25 4.78 0.10
N SER A 117 -10.31 4.38 0.80
CA SER A 117 -10.55 3.01 1.22
C SER A 117 -11.90 2.53 0.69
N PHE A 118 -11.87 1.65 -0.30
CA PHE A 118 -13.07 1.04 -0.87
C PHE A 118 -13.53 -0.12 0.01
N LEU A 119 -14.39 0.18 0.99
CA LEU A 119 -15.04 -0.84 1.80
C LEU A 119 -15.92 -1.74 0.92
N CYS A 120 -15.97 -3.04 1.25
CA CYS A 120 -16.62 -4.11 0.48
C CYS A 120 -15.87 -4.54 -0.79
N TYR A 121 -14.78 -3.87 -1.14
CA TYR A 121 -13.92 -4.20 -2.29
C TYR A 121 -12.61 -4.89 -1.88
N GLY A 122 -12.52 -5.39 -0.65
CA GLY A 122 -11.56 -6.45 -0.32
C GLY A 122 -11.98 -7.76 -1.00
N LYS A 123 -11.02 -8.64 -1.30
CA LYS A 123 -11.26 -9.79 -2.18
C LYS A 123 -12.38 -10.72 -1.70
N ASP A 124 -12.51 -10.95 -0.39
CA ASP A 124 -13.51 -11.88 0.15
C ASP A 124 -14.91 -11.27 0.04
N GLN A 125 -15.04 -9.98 0.34
CA GLN A 125 -16.33 -9.28 0.21
C GLN A 125 -16.71 -9.08 -1.25
N ALA A 126 -15.76 -8.82 -2.14
CA ALA A 126 -16.00 -8.76 -3.58
C ALA A 126 -16.48 -10.11 -4.12
N LEU A 127 -15.90 -11.23 -3.68
CA LEU A 127 -16.38 -12.56 -4.04
C LEU A 127 -17.83 -12.77 -3.58
N LEU A 128 -18.14 -12.44 -2.32
CA LEU A 128 -19.52 -12.55 -1.81
C LEU A 128 -20.49 -11.65 -2.58
N GLN A 129 -20.08 -10.44 -2.94
CA GLN A 129 -20.88 -9.55 -3.80
C GLN A 129 -21.14 -10.17 -5.17
N LYS A 130 -20.11 -10.71 -5.83
CA LYS A 130 -20.25 -11.41 -7.12
C LYS A 130 -21.20 -12.59 -7.01
N LEU A 131 -21.03 -13.44 -6.00
CA LEU A 131 -21.88 -14.61 -5.77
C LEU A 131 -23.34 -14.20 -5.48
N ALA A 132 -23.56 -13.11 -4.73
CA ALA A 132 -24.89 -12.58 -4.44
C ALA A 132 -25.61 -12.00 -5.67
N LYS A 133 -24.84 -11.47 -6.62
CA LYS A 133 -25.34 -11.04 -7.93
C LYS A 133 -25.63 -12.24 -8.83
N ASP A 134 -24.69 -13.18 -8.95
CA ASP A 134 -24.75 -14.30 -9.89
C ASP A 134 -25.76 -15.39 -9.49
N ILE A 135 -26.03 -15.57 -8.19
CA ILE A 135 -27.01 -16.56 -7.70
C ILE A 135 -28.43 -16.30 -8.24
N GLN A 136 -28.73 -15.08 -8.68
CA GLN A 136 -30.03 -14.73 -9.27
C GLN A 136 -30.30 -15.51 -10.57
N VAL A 137 -29.25 -15.99 -11.24
CA VAL A 137 -29.33 -16.78 -12.47
C VAL A 137 -29.38 -18.28 -12.19
N ALA A 138 -29.31 -18.70 -10.93
CA ALA A 138 -29.25 -20.11 -10.56
C ALA A 138 -30.56 -20.84 -10.88
N ARG A 139 -30.41 -22.04 -11.44
CA ARG A 139 -31.53 -22.95 -11.73
C ARG A 139 -31.43 -24.14 -10.77
N ASN A 140 -32.51 -24.45 -10.07
CA ASN A 140 -32.58 -25.55 -9.10
C ASN A 140 -31.47 -25.50 -8.02
N GLY A 141 -31.09 -24.30 -7.58
CA GLY A 141 -30.08 -24.09 -6.54
C GLY A 141 -28.65 -24.44 -6.93
N THR A 142 -28.37 -24.54 -8.23
CA THR A 142 -27.02 -24.71 -8.75
C THR A 142 -26.74 -23.64 -9.80
N PHE A 143 -25.53 -23.09 -9.79
CA PHE A 143 -25.05 -22.26 -10.90
C PHE A 143 -23.58 -22.51 -11.22
N LYS A 144 -23.25 -22.30 -12.49
CA LYS A 144 -21.87 -22.38 -12.97
C LYS A 144 -21.19 -21.04 -12.73
N ASP A 145 -20.02 -21.08 -12.11
CA ASP A 145 -19.23 -19.88 -11.83
C ASP A 145 -17.88 -19.95 -12.55
N PRO A 146 -17.60 -18.99 -13.45
CA PRO A 146 -16.37 -18.98 -14.23
C PRO A 146 -15.11 -18.69 -13.42
N CYS A 147 -15.24 -18.13 -12.22
CA CYS A 147 -14.12 -17.75 -11.37
C CYS A 147 -13.57 -18.89 -10.50
N PHE A 148 -14.15 -20.10 -10.61
CA PHE A 148 -13.66 -21.30 -9.94
C PHE A 148 -13.25 -22.35 -10.97
N HIS A 149 -12.25 -23.15 -10.61
CA HIS A 149 -11.67 -24.19 -11.46
C HIS A 149 -12.70 -25.22 -11.95
N PRO A 150 -12.55 -25.80 -13.16
CA PRO A 150 -13.43 -26.85 -13.64
C PRO A 150 -13.47 -28.04 -12.68
N GLY A 151 -14.69 -28.48 -12.34
CA GLY A 151 -14.91 -29.59 -11.40
C GLY A 151 -14.81 -29.22 -9.92
N TYR A 152 -14.54 -27.94 -9.59
CA TYR A 152 -14.74 -27.43 -8.24
C TYR A 152 -16.22 -27.40 -7.89
N LYS A 153 -16.56 -27.82 -6.67
CA LYS A 153 -17.92 -27.78 -6.13
C LYS A 153 -17.91 -27.29 -4.70
N LYS A 154 -18.83 -26.39 -4.36
CA LYS A 154 -19.01 -25.92 -2.98
C LYS A 154 -20.47 -25.59 -2.70
N VAL A 155 -21.01 -26.19 -1.65
CA VAL A 155 -22.33 -25.83 -1.12
C VAL A 155 -22.18 -24.66 -0.15
N MET A 156 -23.04 -23.66 -0.28
CA MET A 156 -23.05 -22.47 0.56
C MET A 156 -24.46 -22.16 1.06
N ASN A 157 -24.56 -21.76 2.33
CA ASN A 157 -25.80 -21.28 2.92
C ASN A 157 -26.11 -19.85 2.45
N VAL A 158 -27.35 -19.61 2.03
CA VAL A 158 -27.84 -18.27 1.64
C VAL A 158 -27.76 -17.29 2.82
N SER A 159 -27.97 -17.77 4.04
CA SER A 159 -27.83 -16.95 5.25
C SER A 159 -26.41 -16.42 5.46
N VAL A 160 -25.38 -17.18 5.09
CA VAL A 160 -23.97 -16.76 5.19
C VAL A 160 -23.66 -15.72 4.12
N LEU A 161 -24.14 -15.93 2.90
CA LEU A 161 -23.98 -14.99 1.79
C LEU A 161 -24.54 -13.60 2.14
N TYR A 162 -25.76 -13.55 2.68
CA TYR A 162 -26.43 -12.28 3.02
C TYR A 162 -26.17 -11.76 4.44
N LYS A 163 -25.27 -12.40 5.22
CA LYS A 163 -24.90 -11.92 6.56
C LYS A 163 -24.13 -10.61 6.52
N THR A 164 -23.38 -10.37 5.45
CA THR A 164 -22.54 -9.18 5.30
C THR A 164 -23.34 -7.98 4.76
N PRO A 165 -23.07 -6.74 5.21
CA PRO A 165 -23.68 -5.55 4.61
C PRO A 165 -23.30 -5.37 3.13
N CYS A 166 -22.18 -5.92 2.68
CA CYS A 166 -21.67 -5.76 1.32
C CYS A 166 -22.57 -6.38 0.25
N THR A 167 -23.31 -7.44 0.58
CA THR A 167 -24.21 -8.11 -0.35
C THR A 167 -25.63 -7.54 -0.34
N LYS A 168 -25.92 -6.55 0.52
CA LYS A 168 -27.27 -6.02 0.72
C LYS A 168 -27.86 -5.46 -0.59
N ARG A 169 -27.05 -4.85 -1.44
CA ARG A 169 -27.47 -4.32 -2.76
C ARG A 169 -27.94 -5.38 -3.74
N PHE A 170 -27.50 -6.64 -3.56
CA PHE A 170 -27.86 -7.78 -4.40
C PHE A 170 -28.79 -8.77 -3.69
N LYS A 171 -29.36 -8.37 -2.55
CA LYS A 171 -30.23 -9.25 -1.77
C LYS A 171 -31.56 -9.44 -2.49
N THR A 172 -31.89 -10.70 -2.79
CA THR A 172 -33.16 -11.11 -3.37
C THR A 172 -33.80 -12.21 -2.53
N THR A 173 -35.11 -12.43 -2.71
CA THR A 173 -35.81 -13.54 -2.07
C THR A 173 -35.53 -14.81 -2.86
N LEU A 174 -34.63 -15.64 -2.35
CA LEU A 174 -34.33 -16.95 -2.94
C LEU A 174 -35.20 -18.01 -2.27
N PRO A 175 -35.87 -18.91 -3.02
CA PRO A 175 -36.68 -20.00 -2.47
C PRO A 175 -35.84 -21.14 -1.88
N LEU A 176 -34.54 -20.93 -1.68
CA LEU A 176 -33.55 -21.96 -1.37
C LEU A 176 -32.80 -21.56 -0.09
N GLN A 177 -32.52 -22.54 0.77
CA GLN A 177 -31.68 -22.33 1.95
C GLN A 177 -30.17 -22.39 1.62
N GLN A 178 -29.83 -23.18 0.60
CA GLN A 178 -28.47 -23.46 0.16
C GLN A 178 -28.39 -23.48 -1.36
N PHE A 179 -27.19 -23.25 -1.87
CA PHE A 179 -26.88 -23.38 -3.29
C PHE A 179 -25.51 -24.03 -3.50
N GLU A 180 -25.33 -24.71 -4.62
CA GLU A 180 -24.05 -25.29 -5.06
C GLU A 180 -23.42 -24.42 -6.15
N ILE A 181 -22.18 -24.02 -5.92
CA ILE A 181 -21.30 -23.38 -6.90
C ILE A 181 -20.60 -24.49 -7.67
N GLN A 182 -20.65 -24.45 -9.01
CA GLN A 182 -19.90 -25.34 -9.89
C GLN A 182 -18.89 -24.56 -10.73
N GLY A 183 -17.60 -24.81 -10.54
CA GLY A 183 -16.57 -24.09 -11.28
C GLY A 183 -16.53 -24.47 -12.77
N SER A 184 -16.42 -23.47 -13.64
CA SER A 184 -16.25 -23.67 -15.08
C SER A 184 -14.91 -23.17 -15.63
N GLY A 185 -14.12 -22.41 -14.86
CA GLY A 185 -12.73 -22.04 -15.19
C GLY A 185 -12.56 -21.19 -16.45
N ASP A 186 -13.31 -20.10 -16.57
CA ASP A 186 -13.25 -19.21 -17.73
C ASP A 186 -12.85 -17.80 -17.27
N TYR A 187 -11.63 -17.39 -17.58
CA TYR A 187 -11.09 -16.11 -17.12
C TYR A 187 -11.85 -14.91 -17.68
N GLN A 188 -12.24 -14.93 -18.97
CA GLN A 188 -12.91 -13.80 -19.60
C GLN A 188 -14.31 -13.59 -19.03
N GLN A 189 -15.07 -14.67 -18.84
CA GLN A 189 -16.38 -14.62 -18.18
C GLN A 189 -16.25 -14.24 -16.71
N CYS A 190 -15.20 -14.72 -16.02
CA CYS A 190 -14.92 -14.31 -14.65
C CYS A 190 -14.66 -12.81 -14.54
N ARG A 191 -13.78 -12.27 -15.40
CA ARG A 191 -13.48 -10.85 -15.48
C ARG A 191 -14.74 -10.05 -15.78
N ALA A 192 -15.54 -10.44 -16.77
CA ALA A 192 -16.80 -9.77 -17.10
C ALA A 192 -17.76 -9.70 -15.89
N SER A 193 -17.96 -10.82 -15.18
CA SER A 193 -18.83 -10.83 -13.99
C SER A 193 -18.26 -9.97 -12.85
N ILE A 194 -16.93 -9.92 -12.68
CA ILE A 194 -16.29 -9.04 -11.69
C ILE A 194 -16.48 -7.56 -12.04
N LEU A 195 -16.34 -7.18 -13.32
CA LEU A 195 -16.44 -5.78 -13.74
C LEU A 195 -17.81 -5.17 -13.45
N GLU A 196 -18.88 -5.96 -13.46
CA GLU A 196 -20.22 -5.51 -13.05
C GLU A 196 -20.32 -5.09 -11.57
N LEU A 197 -19.32 -5.38 -10.74
CA LEU A 197 -19.27 -4.87 -9.36
C LEU A 197 -18.85 -3.40 -9.28
N PHE A 198 -18.17 -2.89 -10.30
CA PHE A 198 -17.67 -1.53 -10.41
C PHE A 198 -18.66 -0.67 -11.20
N ASN A 199 -19.26 0.34 -10.56
CA ASN A 199 -20.07 1.30 -11.30
C ASN A 199 -19.17 2.40 -11.87
N THR A 200 -19.00 2.44 -13.18
CA THR A 200 -18.19 3.46 -13.88
C THR A 200 -19.04 4.45 -14.68
N SER A 201 -20.38 4.40 -14.54
CA SER A 201 -21.30 5.20 -15.34
C SER A 201 -21.36 6.67 -14.94
N GLU A 202 -21.14 6.98 -13.67
CA GLU A 202 -21.20 8.35 -13.12
C GLU A 202 -19.86 8.74 -12.48
N CYS A 203 -19.36 9.92 -12.82
CA CYS A 203 -18.20 10.53 -12.17
C CYS A 203 -18.44 12.04 -12.00
N PRO A 204 -18.65 12.53 -10.76
CA PRO A 204 -18.87 13.95 -10.51
C PRO A 204 -17.58 14.79 -10.47
N TYR A 205 -16.43 14.16 -10.73
CA TYR A 205 -15.10 14.77 -10.70
C TYR A 205 -14.44 14.70 -12.08
N SER A 206 -13.24 15.27 -12.24
CA SER A 206 -12.50 15.18 -13.51
C SER A 206 -12.20 13.73 -13.91
N ARG A 207 -11.88 12.88 -12.91
CA ARG A 207 -11.65 11.45 -13.06
C ARG A 207 -12.05 10.72 -11.78
N CYS A 208 -12.54 9.50 -11.94
CA CYS A 208 -12.91 8.63 -10.85
C CYS A 208 -12.21 7.29 -10.98
N ALA A 209 -12.07 6.59 -9.85
CA ALA A 209 -11.83 5.16 -9.84
C ALA A 209 -13.10 4.44 -10.33
N PHE A 210 -13.96 4.07 -9.38
CA PHE A 210 -15.29 3.52 -9.61
C PHE A 210 -16.23 4.02 -8.51
N ASN A 211 -17.54 3.82 -8.70
CA ASN A 211 -18.64 4.30 -7.86
C ASN A 211 -18.63 5.82 -7.61
N GLY A 212 -18.24 6.61 -8.61
CA GLY A 212 -18.19 8.08 -8.50
C GLY A 212 -17.13 8.60 -7.53
N ILE A 213 -16.16 7.79 -7.11
CA ILE A 213 -15.09 8.19 -6.19
C ILE A 213 -13.95 8.81 -6.99
N PHE A 214 -13.61 10.06 -6.67
CA PHE A 214 -12.49 10.78 -7.27
C PHE A 214 -11.19 9.97 -7.20
N LEU A 215 -10.42 9.94 -8.30
CA LEU A 215 -9.07 9.40 -8.32
C LEU A 215 -8.16 10.36 -9.11
N PRO A 216 -7.13 10.95 -8.48
CA PRO A 216 -6.16 11.75 -9.20
C PRO A 216 -5.43 10.92 -10.28
N PRO A 217 -4.87 11.56 -11.32
CA PRO A 217 -3.95 10.88 -12.23
C PRO A 217 -2.83 10.17 -11.47
N LEU A 218 -2.61 8.89 -11.79
CA LEU A 218 -1.55 8.10 -11.20
C LEU A 218 -0.18 8.70 -11.54
N GLN A 219 0.72 8.74 -10.56
CA GLN A 219 2.06 9.28 -10.71
C GLN A 219 3.05 8.48 -9.85
N GLY A 220 4.20 8.16 -10.47
CA GLY A 220 5.30 7.46 -9.81
C GLY A 220 5.02 5.97 -9.59
N ASP A 221 6.00 5.30 -9.00
CA ASP A 221 5.94 3.90 -8.62
C ASP A 221 5.06 3.64 -7.40
N PHE A 222 4.42 2.49 -7.39
CA PHE A 222 3.56 1.98 -6.33
C PHE A 222 4.16 0.71 -5.71
N ARG A 223 3.82 0.50 -4.45
CA ARG A 223 4.05 -0.76 -3.73
C ARG A 223 2.71 -1.39 -3.39
N ALA A 224 2.49 -2.59 -3.91
CA ALA A 224 1.29 -3.36 -3.69
C ALA A 224 1.56 -4.51 -2.71
N PHE A 225 0.88 -4.52 -1.56
CA PHE A 225 1.16 -5.45 -0.46
C PHE A 225 -0.11 -6.16 0.02
N SER A 226 -0.01 -6.89 1.14
CA SER A 226 -1.08 -7.76 1.65
C SER A 226 -1.55 -8.76 0.59
N ALA A 227 -2.85 -8.88 0.32
CA ALA A 227 -3.36 -9.88 -0.61
C ALA A 227 -2.94 -9.60 -2.07
N PHE A 228 -2.59 -8.36 -2.43
CA PHE A 228 -1.96 -8.10 -3.73
C PHE A 228 -0.69 -8.95 -3.87
N TYR A 229 0.21 -8.87 -2.89
CA TYR A 229 1.46 -9.63 -2.90
C TYR A 229 1.22 -11.13 -2.78
N PHE A 230 0.44 -11.61 -1.81
CA PHE A 230 0.30 -13.07 -1.61
C PHE A 230 -0.33 -13.80 -2.79
N VAL A 231 -1.31 -13.18 -3.46
CA VAL A 231 -1.94 -13.75 -4.66
C VAL A 231 -0.99 -13.72 -5.83
N MET A 232 -0.37 -12.58 -6.10
CA MET A 232 0.59 -12.44 -7.20
C MET A 232 1.82 -13.33 -7.00
N ASN A 233 2.28 -13.49 -5.77
CA ASN A 233 3.41 -14.35 -5.45
C ASN A 233 3.07 -15.83 -5.65
N PHE A 234 1.86 -16.25 -5.28
CA PHE A 234 1.39 -17.61 -5.53
C PHE A 234 1.33 -17.91 -7.03
N LEU A 235 0.90 -16.95 -7.83
CA LEU A 235 0.87 -17.05 -9.30
C LEU A 235 2.25 -16.85 -9.94
N ASN A 236 3.31 -16.68 -9.15
CA ASN A 236 4.69 -16.49 -9.58
C ASN A 236 4.89 -15.26 -10.49
N VAL A 237 4.18 -14.15 -10.19
CA VAL A 237 4.27 -12.88 -10.92
C VAL A 237 4.86 -11.74 -10.07
N THR A 238 5.70 -12.08 -9.09
CA THR A 238 6.37 -11.12 -8.17
C THR A 238 7.89 -11.05 -8.33
N SER A 239 8.50 -11.92 -9.15
CA SER A 239 9.95 -11.98 -9.37
C SER A 239 10.47 -10.73 -10.09
N GLU A 240 11.57 -10.09 -9.66
CA GLU A 240 12.12 -8.81 -10.19
C GLU A 240 12.17 -8.62 -11.73
N LYS A 241 12.15 -9.71 -12.50
CA LYS A 241 11.89 -9.71 -13.96
C LYS A 241 10.40 -9.91 -14.28
N VAL A 242 9.46 -9.22 -13.63
CA VAL A 242 8.04 -9.53 -13.79
C VAL A 242 7.62 -9.21 -15.23
N SER A 243 7.26 -10.30 -15.91
CA SER A 243 6.26 -10.46 -16.96
C SER A 243 5.47 -9.20 -17.31
N SER A 244 5.49 -8.82 -18.58
CA SER A 244 4.57 -7.81 -19.12
C SER A 244 3.12 -8.12 -18.73
N LEU A 245 2.26 -7.10 -18.68
CA LEU A 245 0.86 -7.24 -18.28
C LEU A 245 0.16 -8.38 -19.02
N GLU A 246 0.44 -8.55 -20.31
CA GLU A 246 -0.13 -9.61 -21.16
C GLU A 246 0.22 -11.00 -20.63
N LYS A 247 1.48 -11.21 -20.23
CA LYS A 247 1.93 -12.49 -19.69
C LYS A 247 1.34 -12.76 -18.31
N VAL A 248 1.12 -11.73 -17.49
CA VAL A 248 0.42 -11.89 -16.21
C VAL A 248 -1.04 -12.32 -16.44
N ILE A 249 -1.73 -11.69 -17.39
CA ILE A 249 -3.09 -12.07 -17.79
C ILE A 249 -3.11 -13.53 -18.28
N GLU A 250 -2.19 -13.90 -19.17
CA GLU A 250 -2.08 -15.26 -19.69
C GLU A 250 -1.86 -16.30 -18.57
N MET A 251 -1.00 -15.98 -17.60
CA MET A 251 -0.75 -16.87 -16.45
C MET A 251 -1.99 -17.06 -15.57
N VAL A 252 -2.75 -15.99 -15.32
CA VAL A 252 -4.02 -16.07 -14.58
C VAL A 252 -5.05 -16.89 -15.36
N GLU A 253 -5.19 -16.64 -16.65
CA GLU A 253 -6.11 -17.34 -17.55
C GLU A 253 -5.82 -18.85 -17.61
N ASN A 254 -4.55 -19.20 -17.84
CA ASN A 254 -4.09 -20.59 -17.83
C ASN A 254 -4.27 -21.24 -16.46
N PHE A 255 -4.09 -20.50 -15.37
CA PHE A 255 -4.33 -21.05 -14.04
C PHE A 255 -5.81 -21.37 -13.83
N CYS A 256 -6.72 -20.45 -14.20
CA CYS A 256 -8.17 -20.61 -14.03
C CYS A 256 -8.75 -21.82 -14.78
N SER A 257 -8.23 -22.14 -15.96
CA SER A 257 -8.73 -23.24 -16.79
C SER A 257 -8.34 -24.65 -16.31
N ARG A 258 -7.37 -24.75 -15.39
CA ARG A 258 -6.89 -26.06 -14.89
C ARG A 258 -7.94 -26.76 -14.02
N PRO A 259 -8.18 -28.07 -14.22
CA PRO A 259 -9.13 -28.85 -13.41
C PRO A 259 -8.80 -28.83 -11.92
N TRP A 260 -9.85 -28.80 -11.09
CA TRP A 260 -9.70 -28.69 -9.63
C TRP A 260 -8.88 -29.82 -9.00
N GLN A 261 -8.99 -31.05 -9.51
CA GLN A 261 -8.22 -32.19 -9.00
C GLN A 261 -6.72 -32.04 -9.28
N GLU A 262 -6.36 -31.49 -10.43
CA GLU A 262 -4.96 -31.24 -10.79
C GLU A 262 -4.36 -30.14 -9.90
N ILE A 263 -5.12 -29.08 -9.65
CA ILE A 263 -4.74 -27.98 -8.75
C ILE A 263 -4.50 -28.48 -7.33
N LYS A 264 -5.44 -29.27 -6.77
CA LYS A 264 -5.27 -29.86 -5.44
C LYS A 264 -4.03 -30.74 -5.33
N THR A 265 -3.74 -31.52 -6.38
CA THR A 265 -2.57 -32.41 -6.40
C THR A 265 -1.27 -31.61 -6.50
N SER A 266 -1.24 -30.60 -7.39
CA SER A 266 -0.07 -29.75 -7.62
C SER A 266 0.29 -28.89 -6.40
N PHE A 267 -0.72 -28.47 -5.63
CA PHE A 267 -0.57 -27.55 -4.50
C PHE A 267 -1.06 -28.14 -3.18
N ALA A 268 -0.77 -29.42 -2.93
CA ALA A 268 -1.27 -30.16 -1.76
C ALA A 268 -0.92 -29.55 -0.39
N ARG A 269 0.11 -28.69 -0.32
CA ARG A 269 0.52 -27.99 0.92
C ARG A 269 -0.28 -26.71 1.20
N VAL A 270 -1.01 -26.21 0.21
CA VAL A 270 -1.80 -24.98 0.33
C VAL A 270 -3.19 -25.34 0.85
N LYS A 271 -3.66 -24.63 1.89
CA LYS A 271 -5.00 -24.89 2.44
C LYS A 271 -6.05 -24.64 1.36
N GLU A 272 -6.97 -25.60 1.22
CA GLU A 272 -8.00 -25.58 0.18
C GLU A 272 -8.79 -24.26 0.12
N ARG A 273 -9.09 -23.67 1.29
CA ARG A 273 -9.79 -22.37 1.39
C ARG A 273 -9.12 -21.24 0.61
N TYR A 274 -7.79 -21.23 0.52
CA TYR A 274 -7.04 -20.23 -0.24
C TYR A 274 -6.89 -20.69 -1.67
N LEU A 275 -6.57 -21.97 -1.87
CA LEU A 275 -6.34 -22.54 -3.19
C LEU A 275 -7.54 -22.40 -4.12
N SER A 276 -8.76 -22.58 -3.59
CA SER A 276 -10.00 -22.44 -4.36
C SER A 276 -10.28 -21.01 -4.83
N GLU A 277 -9.64 -20.00 -4.22
CA GLU A 277 -9.94 -18.59 -4.45
C GLU A 277 -8.92 -17.89 -5.36
N TYR A 278 -7.80 -18.54 -5.74
CA TYR A 278 -6.75 -17.86 -6.51
C TYR A 278 -7.17 -17.46 -7.92
N CYS A 279 -8.00 -18.26 -8.60
CA CYS A 279 -8.52 -17.87 -9.92
C CYS A 279 -9.35 -16.58 -9.81
N PHE A 280 -10.33 -16.55 -8.91
CA PHE A 280 -11.09 -15.34 -8.60
C PHE A 280 -10.18 -14.18 -8.17
N SER A 281 -9.27 -14.41 -7.22
CA SER A 281 -8.46 -13.35 -6.62
C SER A 281 -7.48 -12.73 -7.60
N GLY A 282 -6.84 -13.54 -8.46
CA GLY A 282 -5.95 -13.05 -9.51
C GLY A 282 -6.72 -12.21 -10.54
N THR A 283 -7.86 -12.72 -11.00
CA THR A 283 -8.75 -12.00 -11.92
C THR A 283 -9.27 -10.70 -11.29
N TYR A 284 -9.63 -10.74 -10.01
CA TYR A 284 -10.14 -9.58 -9.27
C TYR A 284 -9.06 -8.50 -9.09
N ILE A 285 -7.82 -8.88 -8.78
CA ILE A 285 -6.72 -7.93 -8.68
C ILE A 285 -6.47 -7.25 -10.03
N LEU A 286 -6.41 -8.03 -11.12
CA LEU A 286 -6.25 -7.44 -12.45
C LEU A 286 -7.40 -6.49 -12.76
N ALA A 287 -8.64 -6.90 -12.49
CA ALA A 287 -9.82 -6.06 -12.71
C ALA A 287 -9.79 -4.75 -11.89
N LEU A 288 -9.35 -4.85 -10.64
CA LEU A 288 -9.24 -3.70 -9.74
C LEU A 288 -8.13 -2.75 -10.15
N LEU A 289 -6.96 -3.26 -10.54
CA LEU A 289 -5.82 -2.42 -10.94
C LEU A 289 -6.08 -1.75 -12.29
N LEU A 290 -6.57 -2.50 -13.28
CA LEU A 290 -6.70 -2.02 -14.65
C LEU A 290 -7.95 -1.16 -14.84
N GLU A 291 -9.13 -1.64 -14.44
CA GLU A 291 -10.39 -0.90 -14.65
C GLU A 291 -10.81 -0.09 -13.43
N GLY A 292 -10.45 -0.53 -12.22
CA GLY A 292 -10.79 0.18 -10.99
C GLY A 292 -9.87 1.38 -10.73
N TYR A 293 -8.55 1.17 -10.79
CA TYR A 293 -7.53 2.18 -10.51
C TYR A 293 -6.91 2.78 -11.77
N HIS A 294 -7.28 2.30 -12.95
CA HIS A 294 -6.83 2.81 -14.24
C HIS A 294 -5.33 2.70 -14.48
N PHE A 295 -4.69 1.65 -13.94
CA PHE A 295 -3.35 1.26 -14.38
C PHE A 295 -3.42 0.71 -15.81
N THR A 296 -2.67 1.33 -16.71
CA THR A 296 -2.50 0.93 -18.11
C THR A 296 -1.30 0.00 -18.27
N ALA A 297 -1.07 -0.53 -19.47
CA ALA A 297 0.15 -1.28 -19.78
C ALA A 297 1.42 -0.49 -19.41
N ASP A 298 1.46 0.81 -19.72
CA ASP A 298 2.61 1.68 -19.41
C ASP A 298 2.79 1.88 -17.89
N SER A 299 1.70 2.01 -17.14
CA SER A 299 1.77 2.24 -15.69
C SER A 299 1.82 0.97 -14.85
N TRP A 300 1.59 -0.20 -15.46
CA TRP A 300 1.76 -1.50 -14.83
C TRP A 300 3.20 -1.74 -14.35
N GLU A 301 4.18 -1.32 -15.15
CA GLU A 301 5.61 -1.45 -14.81
C GLU A 301 6.00 -0.66 -13.54
N HIS A 302 5.20 0.34 -13.18
CA HIS A 302 5.38 1.14 -11.97
C HIS A 302 4.83 0.44 -10.71
N ILE A 303 4.18 -0.72 -10.81
CA ILE A 303 3.70 -1.48 -9.65
C ILE A 303 4.73 -2.55 -9.25
N GLN A 304 5.22 -2.45 -8.02
CA GLN A 304 6.00 -3.53 -7.42
C GLN A 304 5.20 -4.23 -6.30
N PHE A 305 4.98 -5.53 -6.47
CA PHE A 305 4.32 -6.36 -5.46
C PHE A 305 5.33 -6.78 -4.38
N ILE A 306 5.07 -6.42 -3.12
CA ILE A 306 6.01 -6.64 -2.01
C ILE A 306 5.34 -7.26 -0.77
N GLY A 307 6.03 -8.21 -0.15
CA GLY A 307 5.64 -8.75 1.16
C GLY A 307 6.39 -8.07 2.31
N LYS A 308 7.67 -7.79 2.10
CA LYS A 308 8.58 -7.23 3.10
C LYS A 308 9.52 -6.19 2.51
N ILE A 309 9.97 -5.25 3.34
CA ILE A 309 11.06 -4.31 3.06
C ILE A 309 12.02 -4.36 4.25
N GLN A 310 13.31 -4.66 4.02
CA GLN A 310 14.33 -4.76 5.07
C GLN A 310 13.85 -5.61 6.27
N ASP A 311 13.34 -6.81 5.96
CA ASP A 311 12.78 -7.80 6.90
C ASP A 311 11.48 -7.44 7.63
N SER A 312 11.00 -6.20 7.49
CA SER A 312 9.71 -5.75 8.06
C SER A 312 8.57 -5.96 7.07
N ASP A 313 7.41 -6.40 7.57
CA ASP A 313 6.22 -6.59 6.73
C ASP A 313 5.72 -5.26 6.17
N ALA A 314 5.35 -5.26 4.89
CA ALA A 314 4.63 -4.14 4.28
C ALA A 314 3.17 -4.18 4.74
N GLY A 315 2.71 -3.11 5.37
CA GLY A 315 1.37 -2.99 5.95
C GLY A 315 1.23 -1.70 6.75
N TRP A 316 0.10 -1.48 7.40
CA TRP A 316 -0.16 -0.23 8.13
C TRP A 316 0.37 -0.20 9.57
N THR A 317 0.72 -1.35 10.16
CA THR A 317 1.02 -1.47 11.59
C THR A 317 2.25 -0.70 12.03
N LEU A 318 3.32 -0.66 11.21
CA LEU A 318 4.53 0.10 11.53
C LEU A 318 4.27 1.61 11.51
N GLY A 319 3.60 2.12 10.47
CA GLY A 319 3.24 3.53 10.36
C GLY A 319 2.31 3.98 11.49
N TYR A 320 1.39 3.11 11.89
CA TYR A 320 0.55 3.34 13.08
C TYR A 320 1.40 3.45 14.34
N MET A 321 2.32 2.51 14.55
CA MET A 321 3.23 2.52 15.70
C MET A 321 4.09 3.79 15.73
N LEU A 322 4.74 4.13 14.62
CA LEU A 322 5.60 5.30 14.49
C LEU A 322 4.86 6.60 14.81
N ASN A 323 3.59 6.71 14.39
CA ASN A 323 2.76 7.86 14.70
C ASN A 323 2.37 7.90 16.19
N LEU A 324 1.93 6.78 16.76
CA LEU A 324 1.55 6.72 18.18
C LEU A 324 2.72 6.97 19.14
N THR A 325 3.92 6.58 18.77
CA THR A 325 5.12 6.78 19.58
C THR A 325 5.80 8.12 19.33
N ASN A 326 5.20 9.01 18.51
CA ASN A 326 5.79 10.28 18.08
C ASN A 326 7.21 10.13 17.49
N MET A 327 7.51 8.98 16.87
CA MET A 327 8.80 8.69 16.24
C MET A 327 8.92 9.25 14.82
N ILE A 328 7.84 9.84 14.28
CA ILE A 328 7.85 10.61 13.03
C ILE A 328 7.87 12.10 13.38
N PRO A 329 9.06 12.73 13.45
CA PRO A 329 9.14 14.14 13.79
C PRO A 329 8.60 14.99 12.63
N ALA A 330 7.92 16.09 12.98
CA ALA A 330 7.46 17.06 11.99
C ALA A 330 8.64 17.78 11.30
N GLU A 331 9.75 17.99 12.01
CA GLU A 331 10.98 18.62 11.49
C GLU A 331 12.13 17.61 11.45
N GLN A 332 13.11 17.82 10.56
CA GLN A 332 14.33 17.02 10.63
C GLN A 332 15.09 17.32 11.93
N PRO A 333 15.58 16.31 12.65
CA PRO A 333 16.46 16.56 13.79
C PRO A 333 17.69 17.33 13.30
N LEU A 334 18.08 18.36 14.06
CA LEU A 334 19.26 19.19 13.78
C LEU A 334 20.50 18.31 13.63
N SER A 335 20.97 18.10 12.41
CA SER A 335 22.25 17.45 12.15
C SER A 335 23.36 18.49 12.24
N ALA A 336 24.43 18.19 12.99
CA ALA A 336 25.62 19.05 13.00
C ALA A 336 26.15 19.20 11.56
N PRO A 337 26.49 20.43 11.12
CA PRO A 337 26.86 20.70 9.73
C PRO A 337 28.18 20.01 9.31
N LEU A 338 28.98 19.59 10.28
CA LEU A 338 30.26 18.92 10.08
C LEU A 338 30.29 17.66 10.95
N SER A 339 30.91 16.59 10.43
CA SER A 339 31.27 15.46 11.29
C SER A 339 32.20 15.96 12.39
N HIS A 340 32.16 15.33 13.57
CA HIS A 340 33.04 15.71 14.67
C HIS A 340 34.52 15.71 14.23
N ALA A 341 34.94 14.75 13.43
CA ALA A 341 36.29 14.67 12.87
C ALA A 341 36.61 15.85 11.93
N THR A 342 35.68 16.20 11.02
CA THR A 342 35.87 17.33 10.09
C THR A 342 35.91 18.66 10.84
N TYR A 343 35.05 18.83 11.85
CA TYR A 343 35.03 20.01 12.70
C TYR A 343 36.36 20.18 13.45
N VAL A 344 36.84 19.13 14.11
CA VAL A 344 38.12 19.13 14.82
C VAL A 344 39.27 19.42 13.85
N PHE A 345 39.29 18.78 12.68
CA PHE A 345 40.30 19.03 11.65
C PHE A 345 40.33 20.50 11.20
N LEU A 346 39.16 21.08 10.87
CA LEU A 346 39.07 22.48 10.45
C LEU A 346 39.50 23.43 11.57
N MET A 347 39.10 23.17 12.82
CA MET A 347 39.52 23.96 13.98
C MET A 347 41.05 23.96 14.13
N VAL A 348 41.69 22.80 14.01
CA VAL A 348 43.16 22.69 14.08
C VAL A 348 43.82 23.41 12.90
N LEU A 349 43.31 23.21 11.68
CA LEU A 349 43.83 23.85 10.47
C LEU A 349 43.77 25.38 10.56
N PHE A 350 42.62 25.95 10.93
CA PHE A 350 42.47 27.40 11.08
C PHE A 350 43.33 27.96 12.22
N SER A 351 43.50 27.22 13.32
CA SER A 351 44.40 27.62 14.40
C SER A 351 45.86 27.69 13.92
N LEU A 352 46.31 26.69 13.15
CA LEU A 352 47.67 26.66 12.59
C LEU A 352 47.89 27.81 11.58
N ILE A 353 46.90 28.08 10.72
CA ILE A 353 46.97 29.21 9.77
C ILE A 353 47.07 30.54 10.52
N LEU A 354 46.29 30.72 11.59
CA LEU A 354 46.32 31.94 12.40
C LEU A 354 47.68 32.11 13.07
N VAL A 355 48.25 31.05 13.64
CA VAL A 355 49.60 31.09 14.23
C VAL A 355 50.64 31.42 13.16
N ALA A 356 50.58 30.80 11.99
CA ALA A 356 51.49 31.10 10.89
C ALA A 356 51.37 32.56 10.44
N ALA A 357 50.16 33.10 10.32
CA ALA A 357 49.92 34.50 9.97
C ALA A 357 50.49 35.46 11.03
N VAL A 358 50.33 35.15 12.32
CA VAL A 358 50.91 35.94 13.42
C VAL A 358 52.44 35.88 13.38
N VAL A 359 53.03 34.71 13.18
CA VAL A 359 54.48 34.56 13.07
C VAL A 359 55.03 35.31 11.86
N ILE A 360 54.39 35.19 10.70
CA ILE A 360 54.77 35.94 9.48
C ILE A 360 54.62 37.44 9.71
N GLY A 361 53.52 37.88 10.33
CA GLY A 361 53.31 39.28 10.71
C GLY A 361 54.42 39.78 11.63
N LEU A 362 54.73 39.04 12.69
CA LEU A 362 55.85 39.35 13.58
C LEU A 362 57.17 39.40 12.80
N LEU A 363 57.49 38.45 11.94
CA LEU A 363 58.74 38.48 11.15
C LEU A 363 58.82 39.68 10.19
N LEU A 364 57.70 40.09 9.59
CA LEU A 364 57.63 41.25 8.70
C LEU A 364 57.73 42.58 9.47
N PHE A 365 57.11 42.68 10.65
CA PHE A 365 57.11 43.90 11.46
C PHE A 365 58.29 43.99 12.47
N HIS A 366 58.97 42.89 12.76
CA HIS A 366 60.13 42.82 13.67
C HIS A 366 61.46 43.13 12.97
N LYS A 367 61.45 43.59 11.71
CA LYS A 367 62.56 44.34 11.12
C LYS A 367 62.31 45.86 11.07
N PRO A 368 62.45 46.58 12.19
CA PRO A 368 62.75 48.01 12.17
C PRO A 368 64.21 48.23 12.59
N SER A 369 65.18 48.07 11.68
CA SER A 369 66.52 48.62 11.95
C SER A 369 67.40 48.94 10.71
N TYR A 370 66.87 48.89 9.48
CA TYR A 370 67.69 49.19 8.29
C TYR A 370 67.34 50.50 7.57
N PHE A 371 66.43 51.33 8.11
CA PHE A 371 65.99 52.58 7.45
C PHE A 371 66.32 53.88 8.20
N TRP A 372 67.22 53.88 9.18
CA TRP A 372 67.63 55.10 9.91
C TRP A 372 69.15 55.26 10.10
N LYS A 373 69.94 54.97 9.06
CA LYS A 373 71.34 55.38 9.01
C LYS A 373 71.63 55.96 7.63
N GLU A 374 71.31 57.24 7.45
CA GLU A 374 72.02 58.26 6.65
C GLU A 374 71.20 59.57 6.69
N MET A 375 71.31 60.32 7.79
CA MET A 375 71.05 61.76 7.85
C MET A 375 71.80 62.35 9.06
N VAL A 376 73.10 62.61 8.89
CA VAL A 376 73.85 63.74 9.49
C VAL A 376 74.91 64.15 8.48
#